data_AF-A0A9W3ZTG8-F1
#
_entry.id   AF-A0A9W3ZTG8-F1
#
_cell.length_a   1.000
_cell.length_b   1.000
_cell.length_c   1.000
_cell.angle_alpha   90.00
_cell.angle_beta   90.00
_cell.angle_gamma   90.00
#
_symmetry.space_group_name_H-M   'P 1'
#
loop_
_entity.id
_entity.type
_entity.pdbx_description
1 polymer ?
#
loop_
_entity_poly.entity_id
_entity_poly.type
_entity_poly.pdbx_seq_one_letter_code
_entity_poly.pdbx_strand_id
1 'polypeptide(L)' 'MLKITLRAARVNAGYKLVEAAKEFGVNKDTLSKYEKDSSNIPRRFFIKIEEIYKIPVENIFFGNQSDFFRKYKIA' A
#
# COMPACT_ATOMS: atom_id res chain seq x y z
N MET A 1 2.24 16.25 -6.75
CA MET A 1 2.74 14.87 -6.92
C MET A 1 1.59 13.90 -6.73
N LEU A 2 1.50 12.88 -7.57
CA LEU A 2 0.48 11.84 -7.48
C LEU A 2 0.80 10.91 -6.30
N LYS A 3 -0.13 10.77 -5.36
CA LYS A 3 -0.04 9.81 -4.26
C LYS A 3 -1.21 8.85 -4.34
N ILE A 4 -0.95 7.56 -4.18
CA ILE A 4 -1.98 6.53 -4.12
C ILE A 4 -1.88 5.72 -2.82
N THR A 5 -2.99 5.16 -2.39
CA THR A 5 -3.01 4.27 -1.21
C THR A 5 -2.32 2.94 -1.51
N LEU A 6 -1.82 2.27 -0.48
CA LEU A 6 -1.24 0.92 -0.61
C LEU A 6 -2.22 -0.07 -1.28
N ARG A 7 -3.50 0.05 -0.94
CA ARG A 7 -4.59 -0.73 -1.56
C ARG A 7 -4.76 -0.42 -3.05
N ALA A 8 -4.71 0.86 -3.43
CA ALA A 8 -4.79 1.26 -4.83
C ALA A 8 -3.58 0.75 -5.63
N ALA A 9 -2.37 0.83 -5.06
CA ALA A 9 -1.17 0.27 -5.67
C ALA A 9 -1.32 -1.23 -5.95
N ARG A 10 -1.83 -2.00 -4.98
CA ARG A 10 -2.11 -3.42 -5.16
C ARG A 10 -3.09 -3.69 -6.30
N VAL A 11 -4.22 -2.99 -6.30
CA VAL A 11 -5.28 -3.19 -7.31
C VAL A 11 -4.80 -2.79 -8.71
N ASN A 12 -4.07 -1.67 -8.82
CA ASN A 12 -3.49 -1.22 -10.08
C ASN A 12 -2.43 -2.19 -10.62
N ALA A 13 -1.70 -2.86 -9.73
CA ALA A 13 -0.76 -3.91 -10.08
C ALA A 13 -1.44 -5.26 -10.39
N GLY A 14 -2.78 -5.36 -10.29
CA GLY A 14 -3.54 -6.56 -10.66
C GLY A 14 -3.58 -7.66 -9.59
N TYR A 15 -3.09 -7.40 -8.38
CA TYR A 15 -2.99 -8.42 -7.33
C TYR A 15 -4.26 -8.51 -6.47
N LYS A 16 -4.69 -9.74 -6.16
CA LYS A 16 -5.59 -9.98 -5.03
C LYS A 16 -4.83 -9.82 -3.72
N LEU A 17 -5.55 -9.50 -2.64
CA LEU A 17 -4.96 -9.33 -1.31
C LEU A 17 -4.15 -10.56 -0.85
N VAL A 18 -4.65 -11.76 -1.14
CA VAL A 18 -3.98 -13.03 -0.78
C VAL A 18 -2.72 -13.29 -1.60
N GLU A 19 -2.69 -12.84 -2.86
CA GLU A 19 -1.53 -13.01 -3.75
C GLU A 19 -0.43 -12.05 -3.31
N ALA A 20 -0.77 -10.76 -3.16
CA ALA A 20 0.17 -9.78 -2.64
C ALA A 20 0.73 -10.19 -1.28
N ALA A 21 -0.10 -10.68 -0.35
CA ALA A 21 0.38 -11.12 0.97
C ALA A 21 1.46 -12.21 0.86
N LYS A 22 1.31 -13.16 -0.08
CA LYS A 22 2.32 -14.19 -0.36
C LYS A 22 3.61 -13.59 -0.91
N GLU A 23 3.53 -12.67 -1.87
CA GLU A 23 4.70 -11.98 -2.43
C GLU A 23 5.46 -11.17 -1.37
N PHE A 24 4.74 -10.46 -0.50
CA PHE A 24 5.34 -9.74 0.62
C PHE A 24 5.89 -10.67 1.70
N GLY A 25 5.46 -11.93 1.75
CA GLY A 25 5.81 -12.90 2.78
C GLY A 25 5.15 -12.59 4.13
N VAL A 26 3.94 -12.01 4.11
CA VAL A 26 3.17 -11.63 5.30
C VAL A 26 1.81 -12.33 5.29
N ASN A 27 1.15 -12.39 6.45
CA ASN A 27 -0.21 -12.91 6.48
C ASN A 27 -1.19 -11.94 5.80
N LYS A 28 -2.27 -12.47 5.20
CA LYS A 28 -3.34 -11.70 4.56
C LYS A 28 -3.89 -10.60 5.49
N ASP A 29 -4.09 -10.93 6.76
CA ASP A 29 -4.62 -9.98 7.74
C ASP A 29 -3.61 -8.86 8.06
N THR A 30 -2.32 -9.17 8.04
CA THR A 30 -1.25 -8.19 8.21
C THR A 30 -1.24 -7.21 7.03
N LEU A 31 -1.30 -7.71 5.79
CA LEU A 31 -1.39 -6.84 4.61
C LEU A 31 -2.68 -6.01 4.61
N SER A 32 -3.81 -6.59 5.02
CA SER A 32 -5.09 -5.88 5.18
C SER A 32 -4.97 -4.73 6.19
N LYS A 33 -4.26 -4.95 7.31
CA LYS A 33 -3.97 -3.90 8.29
C LYS A 33 -3.10 -2.80 7.70
N TYR A 34 -2.05 -3.15 6.96
CA TYR A 34 -1.19 -2.17 6.28
C TYR A 34 -1.93 -1.36 5.22
N GLU A 35 -2.89 -1.95 4.52
CA GLU A 35 -3.73 -1.22 3.56
C GLU A 35 -4.65 -0.20 4.25
N LYS A 36 -5.10 -0.49 5.47
CA LYS A 36 -5.91 0.43 6.28
C LYS A 36 -5.06 1.50 6.95
N ASP A 37 -3.93 1.12 7.52
CA ASP A 37 -3.00 2.00 8.18
C ASP A 37 -1.55 1.57 7.90
N SER A 38 -0.89 2.40 7.11
CA SER A 38 0.48 2.21 6.65
C SER A 38 1.48 3.10 7.39
N SER A 39 1.07 3.70 8.52
CA SER A 39 1.93 4.60 9.31
C SER A 39 3.13 3.87 9.93
N ASN A 40 2.98 2.58 10.26
CA ASN A 40 4.00 1.81 10.98
C ASN A 40 4.32 0.49 10.27
N ILE A 41 4.85 0.60 9.04
CA ILE A 41 5.28 -0.55 8.24
C ILE A 41 6.81 -0.73 8.37
N PRO A 42 7.34 -1.97 8.43
CA PRO A 42 8.79 -2.21 8.43
C PRO A 42 9.47 -1.69 7.16
N ARG A 43 10.69 -1.13 7.30
CA ARG A 43 11.51 -0.67 6.15
C ARG A 43 11.68 -1.72 5.04
N ARG A 44 11.82 -3.00 5.41
CA ARG A 44 11.92 -4.12 4.45
C ARG A 44 10.71 -4.25 3.53
N PHE A 45 9.54 -3.79 3.96
CA PHE A 45 8.32 -3.81 3.16
C PHE A 45 8.37 -2.79 2.02
N PHE A 46 8.99 -1.62 2.24
CA PHE A 46 9.09 -0.57 1.23
C PHE A 46 9.89 -1.02 0.01
N ILE A 47 11.01 -1.71 0.23
CA ILE A 47 11.86 -2.26 -0.85
C ILE A 47 11.02 -3.20 -1.74
N LYS A 48 10.22 -4.06 -1.11
CA LYS A 48 9.36 -5.01 -1.83
C LYS A 48 8.20 -4.33 -2.59
N ILE A 49 7.75 -3.15 -2.18
CA ILE A 49 6.64 -2.45 -2.86
C ILE A 49 7.03 -2.13 -4.30
N GLU A 50 8.23 -1.59 -4.53
CA GLU A 50 8.67 -1.21 -5.87
C GLU A 50 8.84 -2.44 -6.77
N GLU A 51 9.35 -3.53 -6.19
CA GLU A 51 9.52 -4.80 -6.87
C GLU A 51 8.18 -5.45 -7.27
N ILE A 52 7.21 -5.48 -6.35
CA ILE A 52 5.93 -6.20 -6.53
C ILE A 52 4.91 -5.33 -7.29
N TYR A 53 4.71 -4.08 -6.86
CA TYR A 53 3.68 -3.21 -7.42
C TYR A 53 4.17 -2.34 -8.58
N LYS A 54 5.46 -2.41 -8.93
CA LYS A 54 6.07 -1.68 -10.07
C LYS A 54 5.79 -0.17 -10.02
N ILE A 55 5.68 0.37 -8.81
CA ILE A 55 5.45 1.79 -8.56
C ILE A 55 6.49 2.30 -7.57
N PRO A 56 7.06 3.49 -7.80
CA PRO A 56 7.96 4.10 -6.83
C PRO A 56 7.31 4.27 -5.47
N VAL A 57 8.05 3.99 -4.39
CA VAL A 57 7.59 4.17 -3.01
C VAL A 57 7.21 5.62 -2.73
N GLU A 58 7.85 6.57 -3.40
CA GLU A 58 7.51 8.00 -3.34
C GLU A 58 6.09 8.32 -3.85
N ASN A 59 5.46 7.44 -4.63
CA ASN A 59 4.08 7.62 -5.10
C ASN A 59 3.06 6.93 -4.18
N ILE A 60 3.53 6.25 -3.12
CA ILE A 60 2.67 5.64 -2.10
C ILE A 60 2.43 6.62 -0.95
N PHE A 61 1.20 6.63 -0.48
CA PHE A 61 0.81 7.28 0.76
C PHE A 61 0.99 6.33 1.94
N PHE A 62 1.81 6.74 2.92
CA PHE A 62 2.01 6.04 4.18
C PHE A 62 1.29 6.77 5.30
N GLY A 63 0.26 6.14 5.83
CA GLY A 63 -0.66 6.73 6.80
C GLY A 63 -1.97 5.96 6.89
N ASN A 64 -2.93 6.49 7.64
CA ASN A 64 -4.29 5.95 7.63
C ASN A 64 -4.96 6.20 6.27
N GLN A 65 -5.59 5.19 5.70
CA GLN A 65 -6.30 5.30 4.43
C GLN A 65 -7.40 6.39 4.48
N SER A 66 -8.04 6.57 5.63
CA SER A 66 -9.04 7.60 5.85
C SER A 66 -8.44 9.00 5.79
N ASP A 67 -7.21 9.18 6.28
CA ASP A 67 -6.49 10.46 6.22
C ASP A 67 -6.11 10.81 4.78
N PHE A 68 -5.78 9.80 3.97
CA PHE A 68 -5.60 10.00 2.52
C PHE A 68 -6.88 10.58 1.91
N PHE A 69 -8.03 9.93 2.13
CA PHE A 69 -9.29 10.43 1.57
C PHE A 69 -9.71 11.78 2.16
N ARG A 70 -9.36 12.09 3.40
CA ARG A 70 -9.62 13.42 4.00
C ARG A 70 -8.74 14.51 3.39
N LYS A 71 -7.45 14.24 3.21
CA LYS A 71 -6.45 15.19 2.72
C LYS A 71 -6.55 15.43 1.21
N TYR A 72 -6.96 14.41 0.47
CA TYR A 72 -7.07 14.43 -0.99
C TYR A 72 -8.53 14.39 -1.49
N LYS A 73 -9.52 14.56 -0.59
CA LYS A 73 -10.87 15.00 -0.97
C LYS A 73 -10.76 16.43 -1.47
N ILE A 74 -10.64 16.58 -2.78
CA ILE A 74 -11.04 17.79 -3.48
C ILE A 74 -12.35 17.41 -4.16
N ALA A 75 -13.45 17.72 -3.49
CA ALA A 75 -14.75 17.91 -4.09
C ALA A 75 -15.24 19.27 -3.61
#